data_AF-A0A8J7ND81-F1
#
_entry.id   AF-A0A8J7ND81-F1
#
_cell.length_a   1.000
_cell.length_b   1.000
_cell.length_c   1.000
_cell.angle_alpha   90.00
_cell.angle_beta   90.00
_cell.angle_gamma   90.00
#
_symmetry.space_group_name_H-M   'P 1'
#
loop_
_entity.id
_entity.type
_entity.pdbx_description
1 polymer ?
#
loop_
_entity_poly.entity_id
_entity_poly.type
_entity_poly.pdbx_seq_one_letter_code
_entity_poly.pdbx_strand_id
1 'polypeptide(L)'
;SVRVCRRRPWWYDHLIDAAVSLPRFERAGGAAMAVLANRARPAVELSSRFSLGELLAWPVRCAPVCRGRVTVFRRTCCCYPIVIDDWRIADLIRDLERLTQRQPKPRFPKIPPPPPPPIGDPLETPYFRGGALNDLQLNAAADIRHLRSLPVAEAARYIEARPYLYHRLCSCSAPTRVGSGALQADGTFSICWIESLRLFRPNCYDQYAYVVTQTIGTTTTTIYDGLAAGAWFAAGDQPVLTSYHPGAYGCVQTGDDEGNAYVFLDLIGDTESHELTTPAAMEWDRVAPPTATSGLLFPTPGPQGHLRNLGGGVELTFIFSLALRDMPAPAQYYRISVTRADASGNPTGNRHYHSTGLSWQKIVGADIVPEALGPFTVGGENNLYRIPYSDEAWVGSVRYHALLNTLDPAISGPTDADTITPAENHLVTLELFDATGQRLRPLGAPPSGQPGTEIAQPFQFRRWFQPGGSVGDDTVDVPYAALTHMFCWDNRLPVADITQLVMNGSPSDEECQFLEGPPAATFAVEYRAFVPDERFQQDHAISWVRGLNHSPANGGEGRLPTPLSPANVGE
;
A
#
# COMPACT_ATOMS: atom_id res chain seq x y z
N SER A 1 1.53 -0.06 25.52
CA SER A 1 0.66 0.53 26.55
C SER A 1 1.48 1.38 27.53
N VAL A 2 0.84 2.38 28.15
CA VAL A 2 1.47 3.27 29.14
C VAL A 2 0.72 3.24 30.46
N ARG A 3 1.43 3.34 31.58
CA ARG A 3 0.82 3.36 32.91
C ARG A 3 1.66 4.11 33.93
N VAL A 4 1.02 4.69 34.95
CA VAL A 4 1.75 5.16 36.14
C VAL A 4 2.18 3.92 36.93
N CYS A 5 3.48 3.78 37.25
CA CYS A 5 3.94 2.65 38.05
C CYS A 5 3.31 2.76 39.46
N ARG A 6 2.79 1.65 40.01
CA ARG A 6 2.46 1.61 41.44
C ARG A 6 3.76 1.77 42.23
N ARG A 7 3.80 2.67 43.22
CA ARG A 7 4.89 2.70 44.19
C ARG A 7 5.00 1.31 44.79
N ARG A 8 6.19 0.71 44.76
CA ARG A 8 6.44 -0.54 45.48
C ARG A 8 6.06 -0.30 46.94
N PRO A 9 5.17 -1.11 47.53
CA PRO A 9 4.91 -0.98 48.94
C PRO A 9 6.22 -1.16 49.71
N TRP A 10 6.45 -0.36 50.74
CA TRP A 10 7.69 -0.41 51.54
C TRP A 10 7.99 -1.80 52.10
N TRP A 11 6.97 -2.64 52.29
CA TRP A 11 7.10 -4.03 52.73
C TRP A 11 7.57 -5.02 51.65
N TYR A 12 7.52 -4.64 50.36
CA TYR A 12 7.97 -5.51 49.26
C TYR A 12 9.49 -5.61 49.20
N ASP A 13 10.21 -4.54 49.54
CA ASP A 13 11.68 -4.57 49.64
C ASP A 13 12.12 -5.45 50.84
N HIS A 14 11.37 -5.42 51.95
CA HIS A 14 11.56 -6.34 53.07
C HIS A 14 11.31 -7.81 52.71
N LEU A 15 10.38 -8.11 51.81
CA LEU A 15 10.14 -9.47 51.31
C LEU A 15 11.25 -9.95 50.37
N ILE A 16 11.83 -9.07 49.56
CA ILE A 16 12.97 -9.40 48.69
C ILE A 16 14.21 -9.68 49.55
N ASP A 17 14.51 -8.84 50.53
CA ASP A 17 15.63 -9.09 51.46
C ASP A 17 15.45 -10.38 52.26
N ALA A 18 14.22 -10.67 52.69
CA ALA A 18 13.89 -11.94 53.33
C ALA A 18 14.01 -13.14 52.38
N ALA A 19 13.60 -13.02 51.11
CA ALA A 19 13.65 -14.09 50.12
C ALA A 19 15.07 -14.40 49.63
N VAL A 20 15.96 -13.41 49.57
CA VAL A 20 17.38 -13.60 49.22
C VAL A 20 18.16 -14.31 50.35
N SER A 21 17.65 -14.27 51.58
CA SER A 21 18.28 -14.86 52.77
C SER A 21 17.92 -16.33 53.07
N LEU A 22 17.07 -16.98 52.26
CA LEU A 22 16.66 -18.37 52.48
C LEU A 22 17.42 -19.35 51.56
N PRO A 23 17.90 -20.51 52.05
CA PRO A 23 18.49 -21.54 51.20
C PRO A 23 17.44 -22.16 50.27
N ARG A 24 17.82 -22.37 49.01
CA ARG A 24 17.00 -22.99 47.96
C ARG A 24 16.38 -24.31 48.43
N PHE A 25 15.04 -24.36 48.44
CA PHE A 25 14.28 -25.61 48.41
C PHE A 25 13.75 -25.86 46.99
N GLU A 26 13.90 -27.11 46.54
CA GLU A 26 13.45 -27.61 45.26
C GLU A 26 11.92 -27.83 45.19
N ARG A 27 11.39 -27.58 43.98
CA ARG A 27 10.20 -28.14 43.28
C ARG A 27 8.83 -28.16 43.99
N ALA A 28 7.80 -27.64 43.30
CA ALA A 28 6.74 -28.44 42.64
C ALA A 28 5.54 -27.57 42.16
N GLY A 29 5.01 -27.90 40.97
CA GLY A 29 3.57 -28.02 40.71
C GLY A 29 2.74 -26.79 40.30
N GLY A 30 2.27 -26.80 39.05
CA GLY A 30 0.81 -26.89 38.79
C GLY A 30 -0.03 -25.61 38.66
N ALA A 31 -0.27 -25.22 37.40
CA ALA A 31 -1.57 -25.00 36.73
C ALA A 31 -2.65 -23.98 37.23
N ALA A 32 -3.21 -23.33 36.20
CA ALA A 32 -4.57 -22.81 35.99
C ALA A 32 -4.97 -21.46 36.59
N MET A 33 -5.33 -20.51 35.71
CA MET A 33 -6.73 -20.08 35.53
C MET A 33 -6.85 -19.13 34.32
N ALA A 34 -7.62 -19.57 33.32
CA ALA A 34 -8.25 -18.73 32.31
C ALA A 34 -9.74 -18.59 32.65
N VAL A 35 -10.36 -17.51 32.15
CA VAL A 35 -11.79 -17.30 31.80
C VAL A 35 -12.25 -15.90 32.23
N LEU A 36 -12.39 -15.00 31.25
CA LEU A 36 -13.64 -14.32 30.87
C LEU A 36 -13.35 -13.15 29.90
N ALA A 37 -13.71 -13.31 28.64
CA ALA A 37 -14.05 -12.18 27.76
C ALA A 37 -14.98 -12.64 26.65
N ASN A 38 -16.28 -12.55 26.90
CA ASN A 38 -17.31 -12.54 25.85
C ASN A 38 -18.09 -11.23 25.99
N ARG A 39 -17.99 -10.36 24.98
CA ARG A 39 -19.04 -9.42 24.58
C ARG A 39 -18.81 -8.96 23.15
N ALA A 40 -19.77 -9.29 22.30
CA ALA A 40 -19.85 -8.98 20.90
C ALA A 40 -19.84 -7.47 20.62
N ARG A 41 -19.21 -7.07 19.51
CA ARG A 41 -19.36 -5.76 18.86
C ARG A 41 -20.43 -5.88 17.76
N PRO A 42 -21.34 -4.91 17.58
CA PRO A 42 -22.08 -4.81 16.33
C PRO A 42 -21.20 -4.09 15.29
N ALA A 43 -21.15 -4.68 14.10
CA ALA A 43 -20.79 -4.00 12.87
C ALA A 43 -21.94 -3.06 12.48
N VAL A 44 -21.61 -1.81 12.13
CA VAL A 44 -22.40 -1.01 11.20
C VAL A 44 -21.40 -0.28 10.31
N GLU A 45 -21.31 -0.77 9.08
CA GLU A 45 -20.77 -0.09 7.92
C GLU A 45 -21.59 1.17 7.61
N LEU A 46 -20.90 2.23 7.21
CA LEU A 46 -21.33 3.17 6.16
C LEU A 46 -20.18 4.13 5.89
N SER A 47 -19.29 3.73 4.98
CA SER A 47 -18.25 4.57 4.39
C SER A 47 -18.61 4.86 2.93
N SER A 48 -18.82 6.13 2.58
CA SER A 48 -18.59 6.61 1.22
C SER A 48 -17.41 7.59 1.27
N ARG A 49 -16.38 7.22 0.51
CA ARG A 49 -14.97 7.48 0.74
C ARG A 49 -14.51 8.66 -0.13
N PHE A 50 -13.61 9.47 0.41
CA PHE A 50 -12.33 9.63 -0.28
C PHE A 50 -11.39 8.67 0.45
N SER A 51 -10.87 7.64 -0.22
CA SER A 51 -9.91 6.75 0.42
C SER A 51 -8.54 7.44 0.47
N LEU A 52 -7.72 7.14 1.48
CA LEU A 52 -6.34 7.65 1.57
C LEU A 52 -5.56 7.39 0.25
N GLY A 53 -5.90 6.29 -0.45
CA GLY A 53 -5.35 5.95 -1.77
C GLY A 53 -5.77 6.85 -2.92
N GLU A 54 -6.84 7.64 -2.80
CA GLU A 54 -7.23 8.63 -3.82
C GLU A 54 -6.52 9.98 -3.65
N LEU A 55 -6.04 10.30 -2.45
CA LEU A 55 -5.32 11.55 -2.15
C LEU A 55 -3.80 11.40 -2.28
N LEU A 56 -3.28 10.17 -2.20
CA LEU A 56 -1.87 9.88 -2.32
C LEU A 56 -1.58 9.39 -3.74
N ALA A 57 -1.09 10.29 -4.60
CA ALA A 57 -0.35 9.88 -5.79
C ALA A 57 0.87 9.05 -5.32
N TRP A 58 0.79 7.75 -5.59
CA TRP A 58 1.81 6.69 -5.53
C TRP A 58 3.29 7.10 -5.31
N PRO A 59 4.10 6.32 -4.54
CA PRO A 59 3.77 5.40 -3.45
C PRO A 59 4.30 5.90 -2.09
N VAL A 60 3.42 5.98 -1.07
CA VAL A 60 3.82 6.27 0.31
C VAL A 60 3.66 5.01 1.15
N ARG A 61 4.78 4.38 1.52
CA ARG A 61 4.78 3.21 2.42
C ARG A 61 4.29 3.61 3.80
N CYS A 62 3.34 2.85 4.36
CA CYS A 62 2.97 2.94 5.76
C CYS A 62 3.11 1.58 6.44
N ALA A 63 3.83 1.52 7.55
CA ALA A 63 3.98 0.30 8.32
C ALA A 63 3.88 0.58 9.81
N PRO A 64 3.32 -0.35 10.61
CA PRO A 64 3.49 -0.31 12.06
C PRO A 64 4.97 -0.20 12.40
N VAL A 65 5.35 0.75 13.23
CA VAL A 65 6.75 0.96 13.59
C VAL A 65 7.17 -0.14 14.56
N CYS A 66 8.32 -0.74 14.29
CA CYS A 66 8.97 -1.68 15.18
C CYS A 66 10.36 -1.16 15.56
N ARG A 67 10.89 -1.54 16.74
CA ARG A 67 12.22 -1.13 17.23
C ARG A 67 12.43 0.39 17.33
N GLY A 68 13.41 0.80 18.14
CA GLY A 68 13.74 2.21 18.38
C GLY A 68 13.26 2.72 19.74
N ARG A 69 13.30 4.04 19.92
CA ARG A 69 12.98 4.69 21.19
C ARG A 69 11.68 5.48 21.06
N VAL A 70 10.69 5.06 21.82
CA VAL A 70 9.42 5.77 21.97
C VAL A 70 9.48 6.72 23.16
N THR A 71 9.15 7.97 22.93
CA THR A 71 9.00 9.01 23.95
C THR A 71 7.52 9.33 24.11
N VAL A 72 7.06 9.36 25.36
CA VAL A 72 5.66 9.55 25.71
C VAL A 72 5.47 10.98 26.20
N PHE A 73 4.56 11.69 25.55
CA PHE A 73 4.06 12.98 25.96
C PHE A 73 2.65 12.85 26.51
N ARG A 74 2.33 13.65 27.52
CA ARG A 74 1.02 13.69 28.14
C ARG A 74 0.49 15.10 28.20
N ARG A 75 -0.80 15.24 27.97
CA ARG A 75 -1.58 16.44 28.31
C ARG A 75 -2.81 16.05 29.10
N THR A 76 -3.29 16.97 29.95
CA THR A 76 -4.58 16.81 30.62
C THR A 76 -5.60 17.66 29.88
N CYS A 77 -6.66 17.03 29.39
CA CYS A 77 -7.75 17.67 28.69
C CYS A 77 -9.00 17.67 29.56
N CYS A 78 -9.60 18.85 29.73
CA CYS A 78 -10.89 19.01 30.38
C CYS A 78 -11.93 19.29 29.29
N CYS A 79 -12.84 18.33 29.10
CA CYS A 79 -13.86 18.40 28.07
C CYS A 79 -15.20 18.72 28.70
N TYR A 80 -15.97 19.58 28.05
CA TYR A 80 -17.32 19.91 28.50
C TYR A 80 -18.32 19.25 27.55
N PRO A 81 -19.38 18.63 28.10
CA PRO A 81 -20.39 17.95 27.28
C PRO A 81 -20.96 18.92 26.24
N ILE A 82 -21.30 18.39 25.08
CA ILE A 82 -21.95 19.16 24.02
C ILE A 82 -23.39 19.40 24.46
N VAL A 83 -23.79 20.67 24.56
CA VAL A 83 -25.16 21.05 24.89
C VAL A 83 -25.94 21.35 23.61
N ILE A 84 -27.27 21.40 23.69
CA ILE A 84 -28.10 21.88 22.58
C ILE A 84 -27.71 23.34 22.30
N ASP A 85 -27.53 23.69 21.03
CA ASP A 85 -27.07 25.01 20.55
C ASP A 85 -25.65 25.42 21.00
N ASP A 86 -24.73 24.47 20.99
CA ASP A 86 -23.33 24.73 21.33
C ASP A 86 -22.59 25.54 20.25
N TRP A 87 -22.28 26.79 20.56
CA TRP A 87 -21.51 27.70 19.70
C TRP A 87 -20.13 27.13 19.30
N ARG A 88 -19.57 26.19 20.08
CA ARG A 88 -18.28 25.54 19.77
C ARG A 88 -18.34 24.69 18.51
N ILE A 89 -19.51 24.20 18.10
CA ILE A 89 -19.69 23.45 16.84
C ILE A 89 -19.52 24.37 15.64
N ALA A 90 -20.10 25.57 15.69
CA ALA A 90 -19.93 26.56 14.62
C ALA A 90 -18.47 27.03 14.49
N ASP A 91 -17.77 27.18 15.62
CA ASP A 91 -16.35 27.51 15.63
C ASP A 91 -15.47 26.35 15.13
N LEU A 92 -15.81 25.10 15.45
CA LEU A 92 -15.17 23.91 14.89
C LEU A 92 -15.28 23.89 13.37
N ILE A 93 -16.48 24.11 12.81
CA ILE A 93 -16.69 24.19 11.35
C ILE A 93 -15.82 25.28 10.74
N ARG A 94 -15.75 26.47 11.36
CA ARG A 94 -14.91 27.59 10.89
C ARG A 94 -13.42 27.23 10.87
N ASP A 95 -12.93 26.46 11.84
CA ASP A 95 -11.54 26.03 11.85
C ASP A 95 -11.24 24.97 10.78
N LEU A 96 -12.15 24.03 10.55
CA LEU A 96 -12.02 23.08 9.44
C LEU A 96 -12.01 23.81 8.09
N GLU A 97 -12.83 24.85 7.93
CA GLU A 97 -12.83 25.71 6.73
C GLU A 97 -11.48 26.41 6.53
N ARG A 98 -10.85 26.89 7.61
CA ARG A 98 -9.49 27.47 7.51
C ARG A 98 -8.45 26.45 7.10
N LEU A 99 -8.57 25.20 7.55
CA LEU A 99 -7.67 24.11 7.17
C LEU A 99 -7.81 23.75 5.69
N THR A 100 -9.04 23.71 5.17
CA THR A 100 -9.30 23.43 3.75
C THR A 100 -8.92 24.59 2.83
N GLN A 101 -9.10 25.85 3.24
CA GLN A 101 -8.65 27.03 2.47
C GLN A 101 -7.12 27.14 2.35
N ARG A 102 -6.38 26.59 3.32
CA ARG A 102 -4.90 26.56 3.30
C ARG A 102 -4.32 25.40 2.49
N GLN A 103 -5.13 24.42 2.10
CA GLN A 103 -4.67 23.40 1.16
C GLN A 103 -4.45 24.06 -0.21
N PRO A 104 -3.34 23.74 -0.91
CA PRO A 104 -3.14 24.24 -2.27
C PRO A 104 -4.33 23.76 -3.11
N LYS A 105 -5.12 24.70 -3.64
CA LYS A 105 -6.17 24.36 -4.62
C LYS A 105 -5.49 23.62 -5.77
N PRO A 106 -6.05 22.49 -6.25
CA PRO A 106 -5.59 21.89 -7.49
C PRO A 106 -5.64 22.97 -8.57
N ARG A 107 -4.49 23.38 -9.07
CA ARG A 107 -4.42 24.24 -10.25
C ARG A 107 -4.69 23.32 -11.43
N PHE A 108 -5.87 23.41 -12.03
CA PHE A 108 -6.08 22.88 -13.37
C PHE A 108 -5.13 23.64 -14.31
N PRO A 109 -4.14 23.00 -14.95
CA PRO A 109 -3.27 23.71 -15.88
C PRO A 109 -4.03 23.93 -17.20
N LYS A 110 -4.05 25.19 -17.66
CA LYS A 110 -4.10 25.48 -19.10
C LYS A 110 -2.66 25.27 -19.63
N ILE A 111 -2.52 24.38 -20.63
CA ILE A 111 -1.42 24.08 -21.58
C ILE A 111 -0.21 25.04 -21.53
N PRO A 112 1.09 24.63 -21.63
CA PRO A 112 1.72 23.37 -22.11
C PRO A 112 2.39 22.56 -20.97
N PRO A 113 2.91 21.33 -21.22
CA PRO A 113 3.50 20.52 -20.17
C PRO A 113 4.71 21.26 -19.55
N PRO A 114 4.64 21.66 -18.27
CA PRO A 114 5.86 22.02 -17.56
C PRO A 114 6.75 20.78 -17.52
N PRO A 115 8.09 20.94 -17.54
CA PRO A 115 8.99 19.83 -17.24
C PRO A 115 8.54 19.15 -15.95
N PRO A 116 8.65 17.81 -15.84
CA PRO A 116 8.21 17.09 -14.66
C PRO A 116 8.74 17.80 -13.42
N PRO A 117 7.89 18.07 -12.42
CA PRO A 117 8.34 18.72 -11.21
C PRO A 117 9.52 17.92 -10.63
N PRO A 118 10.50 18.58 -10.00
CA PRO A 118 11.52 17.85 -9.23
C PRO A 118 10.79 16.90 -8.29
N ILE A 119 11.30 15.68 -8.10
CA ILE A 119 10.81 14.72 -7.12
C ILE A 119 10.91 15.39 -5.74
N GLY A 120 9.87 16.12 -5.36
CA GLY A 120 9.64 16.58 -4.00
C GLY A 120 9.10 15.39 -3.21
N ASP A 121 9.59 15.22 -1.98
CA ASP A 121 9.15 14.13 -1.12
C ASP A 121 7.62 14.24 -0.91
N PRO A 122 6.80 13.25 -1.34
CA PRO A 122 5.34 13.27 -1.14
C PRO A 122 4.93 13.31 0.35
N LEU A 123 5.88 13.13 1.26
CA LEU A 123 5.72 13.27 2.70
C LEU A 123 5.83 14.71 3.22
N GLU A 124 6.20 15.67 2.37
CA GLU A 124 6.12 17.11 2.66
C GLU A 124 4.72 17.68 2.35
N THR A 125 3.71 16.83 2.18
CA THR A 125 2.32 17.28 2.12
C THR A 125 1.82 17.70 3.51
N PRO A 126 0.87 18.65 3.60
CA PRO A 126 0.34 19.12 4.88
C PRO A 126 -0.24 18.02 5.79
N TYR A 127 -0.54 16.85 5.24
CA TYR A 127 -1.16 15.72 5.92
C TYR A 127 -0.19 14.91 6.79
N PHE A 128 1.11 14.96 6.49
CA PHE A 128 2.12 14.23 7.26
C PHE A 128 2.94 15.19 8.10
N ARG A 129 3.20 14.81 9.35
CA ARG A 129 4.09 15.55 10.25
C ARG A 129 5.01 14.57 10.96
N GLY A 130 6.31 14.64 10.62
CA GLY A 130 7.32 13.75 11.18
C GLY A 130 7.00 12.27 11.01
N GLY A 131 6.44 11.89 9.86
CA GLY A 131 6.05 10.51 9.54
C GLY A 131 4.73 10.02 10.17
N ALA A 132 3.99 10.86 10.90
CA ALA A 132 2.65 10.54 11.40
C ALA A 132 1.57 11.25 10.58
N LEU A 133 0.40 10.62 10.46
CA LEU A 133 -0.76 11.16 9.75
C LEU A 133 -1.52 12.15 10.62
N ASN A 134 -1.90 13.30 10.04
CA ASN A 134 -2.77 14.29 10.66
C ASN A 134 -4.23 14.09 10.20
N ASP A 135 -4.98 13.28 10.97
CA ASP A 135 -6.37 12.92 10.67
C ASP A 135 -7.29 14.14 10.55
N LEU A 136 -7.06 15.19 11.35
CA LEU A 136 -7.87 16.41 11.33
C LEU A 136 -7.72 17.13 9.99
N GLN A 137 -6.49 17.19 9.46
CA GLN A 137 -6.22 17.88 8.19
C GLN A 137 -6.65 17.05 6.98
N LEU A 138 -6.55 15.73 7.07
CA LEU A 138 -7.02 14.80 6.03
C LEU A 138 -8.54 14.83 5.88
N ASN A 139 -9.27 14.72 6.99
CA ASN A 139 -10.72 14.56 6.99
C ASN A 139 -11.49 15.89 6.97
N ALA A 140 -10.82 17.04 7.08
CA ALA A 140 -11.46 18.35 7.23
C ALA A 140 -12.59 18.63 6.22
N ALA A 141 -12.37 18.34 4.93
CA ALA A 141 -13.38 18.59 3.89
C ALA A 141 -14.61 17.68 4.03
N ALA A 142 -14.40 16.41 4.39
CA ALA A 142 -15.48 15.47 4.62
C ALA A 142 -16.27 15.82 5.89
N ASP A 143 -15.58 16.18 6.97
CA ASP A 143 -16.18 16.55 8.23
C ASP A 143 -17.01 17.83 8.12
N ILE A 144 -16.58 18.85 7.36
CA ILE A 144 -17.40 20.05 7.10
C ILE A 144 -18.72 19.68 6.43
N ARG A 145 -18.67 18.82 5.39
CA ARG A 145 -19.88 18.40 4.66
C ARG A 145 -20.85 17.67 5.59
N HIS A 146 -20.35 16.73 6.39
CA HIS A 146 -21.19 15.98 7.33
C HIS A 146 -21.75 16.85 8.44
N LEU A 147 -20.92 17.66 9.11
CA LEU A 147 -21.36 18.52 10.22
C LEU A 147 -22.40 19.56 9.78
N ARG A 148 -22.36 20.01 8.53
CA ARG A 148 -23.39 20.92 7.97
C ARG A 148 -24.68 20.22 7.59
N SER A 149 -24.62 18.93 7.24
CA SER A 149 -25.81 18.14 6.87
C SER A 149 -26.58 17.56 8.04
N LEU A 150 -25.93 17.42 9.21
CA LEU A 150 -26.52 16.76 10.37
C LEU A 150 -27.32 17.73 11.25
N PRO A 151 -28.47 17.28 11.82
CA PRO A 151 -29.10 17.97 12.95
C PRO A 151 -28.15 18.09 14.14
N VAL A 152 -28.28 19.16 14.94
CA VAL A 152 -27.37 19.49 16.06
C VAL A 152 -27.20 18.32 17.05
N ALA A 153 -28.27 17.58 17.34
CA ALA A 153 -28.22 16.41 18.23
C ALA A 153 -27.41 15.24 17.65
N GLU A 154 -27.41 15.07 16.34
CA GLU A 154 -26.64 14.03 15.64
C GLU A 154 -25.19 14.46 15.40
N ALA A 155 -24.95 15.76 15.22
CA ALA A 155 -23.61 16.34 15.13
C ALA A 155 -22.79 16.06 16.40
N ALA A 156 -23.42 16.13 17.58
CA ALA A 156 -22.77 15.78 18.84
C ALA A 156 -22.24 14.34 18.84
N ARG A 157 -23.08 13.37 18.42
CA ARG A 157 -22.68 11.95 18.30
C ARG A 157 -21.60 11.73 17.23
N TYR A 158 -21.68 12.47 16.13
CA TYR A 158 -20.69 12.41 15.05
C TYR A 158 -19.30 12.88 15.54
N ILE A 159 -19.28 13.97 16.31
CA ILE A 159 -18.06 14.50 16.92
C ILE A 159 -17.54 13.54 17.99
N GLU A 160 -18.44 12.96 18.80
CA GLU A 160 -18.05 12.01 19.84
C GLU A 160 -17.35 10.75 19.31
N ALA A 161 -17.72 10.32 18.11
CA ALA A 161 -17.09 9.20 17.43
C ALA A 161 -15.69 9.54 16.85
N ARG A 162 -15.28 10.81 16.83
CA ARG A 162 -14.04 11.29 16.18
C ARG A 162 -13.19 12.14 17.13
N PRO A 163 -12.33 11.49 17.94
CA PRO A 163 -11.54 12.18 18.97
C PRO A 163 -10.66 13.34 18.47
N TYR A 164 -10.21 13.32 17.21
CA TYR A 164 -9.41 14.42 16.63
C TYR A 164 -10.21 15.75 16.46
N LEU A 165 -11.54 15.70 16.47
CA LEU A 165 -12.40 16.90 16.41
C LEU A 165 -12.55 17.61 17.77
N TYR A 166 -12.08 17.01 18.87
CA TYR A 166 -12.27 17.53 20.22
C TYR A 166 -11.44 18.77 20.56
N HIS A 167 -10.55 19.24 19.68
CA HIS A 167 -9.64 20.34 19.96
C HIS A 167 -10.33 21.67 20.33
N ARG A 168 -11.62 21.86 20.01
CA ARG A 168 -12.45 22.99 20.46
C ARG A 168 -13.41 22.67 21.61
N LEU A 169 -13.70 21.39 21.84
CA LEU A 169 -14.60 20.95 22.90
C LEU A 169 -13.87 20.71 24.22
N CYS A 170 -12.55 20.56 24.15
CA CYS A 170 -11.68 20.30 25.26
C CYS A 170 -10.63 21.41 25.40
N SER A 171 -10.42 21.87 26.63
CA SER A 171 -9.27 22.71 26.97
C SER A 171 -8.17 21.79 27.49
N CYS A 172 -7.04 21.74 26.79
CA CYS A 172 -5.93 20.87 27.13
C CYS A 172 -4.72 21.66 27.63
N SER A 173 -4.02 21.11 28.62
CA SER A 173 -2.74 21.66 29.08
C SER A 173 -1.66 21.54 27.99
N ALA A 174 -0.57 22.30 28.17
CA ALA A 174 0.63 22.09 27.37
C ALA A 174 1.13 20.62 27.51
N PRO A 175 1.66 20.03 26.43
CA PRO A 175 2.18 18.67 26.46
C PRO A 175 3.45 18.60 27.32
N THR A 176 3.56 17.55 28.12
CA THR A 176 4.70 17.29 29.02
C THR A 176 5.27 15.91 28.75
N ARG A 177 6.59 15.80 28.67
CA ARG A 177 7.25 14.50 28.54
C ARG A 177 7.14 13.75 29.87
N VAL A 178 6.59 12.54 29.85
CA VAL A 178 6.34 11.73 31.07
C VAL A 178 7.19 10.47 31.13
N GLY A 179 7.68 9.98 29.98
CA GLY A 179 8.49 8.79 29.95
C GLY A 179 9.13 8.55 28.60
N SER A 180 10.01 7.55 28.55
CA SER A 180 10.52 7.00 27.30
C SER A 180 10.94 5.56 27.52
N GLY A 181 10.82 4.73 26.50
CA GLY A 181 11.22 3.34 26.53
C GLY A 181 11.64 2.85 25.16
N ALA A 182 12.05 1.58 25.11
CA ALA A 182 12.31 0.90 23.85
C ALA A 182 11.00 0.34 23.28
N LEU A 183 10.86 0.48 21.96
CA LEU A 183 9.86 -0.23 21.17
C LEU A 183 10.40 -1.61 20.83
N GLN A 184 9.60 -2.65 21.04
CA GLN A 184 10.01 -4.04 20.83
C GLN A 184 9.98 -4.43 19.35
N ALA A 185 10.48 -5.63 19.04
CA ALA A 185 10.54 -6.15 17.68
C ALA A 185 9.17 -6.53 17.10
N ASP A 186 8.14 -6.65 17.93
CA ASP A 186 6.73 -6.88 17.59
C ASP A 186 5.89 -5.58 17.62
N GLY A 187 6.55 -4.42 17.77
CA GLY A 187 5.89 -3.11 17.81
C GLY A 187 5.26 -2.78 19.16
N THR A 188 5.34 -3.71 20.13
CA THR A 188 4.82 -3.47 21.47
C THR A 188 5.78 -2.62 22.29
N PHE A 189 5.23 -1.90 23.27
CA PHE A 189 6.01 -1.17 24.26
C PHE A 189 5.24 -1.12 25.57
N SER A 190 5.97 -1.11 26.68
CA SER A 190 5.41 -0.95 28.02
C SER A 190 6.23 0.08 28.76
N ILE A 191 5.65 1.27 28.96
CA ILE A 191 6.33 2.37 29.63
C ILE A 191 5.57 2.70 30.89
N CYS A 192 6.29 2.73 32.01
CA CYS A 192 5.76 3.28 33.24
C CYS A 192 6.68 4.32 33.85
N TRP A 193 6.08 5.31 34.51
CA TRP A 193 6.80 6.35 35.26
C TRP A 193 6.18 6.52 36.64
N ILE A 194 6.95 7.13 37.55
CA ILE A 194 6.50 7.43 38.90
C ILE A 194 5.95 8.85 38.90
N GLU A 195 4.82 9.04 39.57
CA GLU A 195 4.19 10.34 39.71
C GLU A 195 3.58 10.51 41.10
N SER A 196 3.45 11.77 41.53
CA SER A 196 2.63 12.13 42.69
C SER A 196 1.14 11.91 42.41
N LEU A 197 0.37 11.72 43.49
CA LEU A 197 -1.08 11.59 43.39
C LEU A 197 -1.66 12.86 42.74
N ARG A 198 -2.39 12.69 41.63
CA ARG A 198 -3.07 13.79 40.95
C ARG A 198 -4.57 13.67 41.14
N LEU A 199 -5.18 14.75 41.60
CA LEU A 199 -6.63 14.90 41.68
C LEU A 199 -7.11 15.58 40.41
N PHE A 200 -7.95 14.90 39.65
CA PHE A 200 -8.57 15.47 38.46
C PHE A 200 -9.84 16.23 38.83
N ARG A 201 -10.06 17.36 38.15
CA ARG A 201 -11.39 17.99 38.15
C ARG A 201 -12.37 17.10 37.37
N PRO A 202 -13.69 17.21 37.63
CA PRO A 202 -14.70 16.50 36.84
C PRO A 202 -14.51 16.74 35.35
N ASN A 203 -14.69 15.69 34.54
CA ASN A 203 -14.54 15.69 33.08
C ASN A 203 -13.13 16.02 32.54
N CYS A 204 -12.11 15.95 33.39
CA CYS A 204 -10.71 16.02 32.97
C CYS A 204 -10.08 14.64 32.92
N TYR A 205 -9.37 14.36 31.84
CA TYR A 205 -8.65 13.10 31.63
C TYR A 205 -7.31 13.34 30.95
N ASP A 206 -6.40 12.37 31.09
CA ASP A 206 -5.10 12.42 30.45
C ASP A 206 -5.16 11.79 29.06
N GLN A 207 -4.49 12.43 28.12
CA GLN A 207 -4.21 11.92 26.78
C GLN A 207 -2.71 11.81 26.56
N TYR A 208 -2.31 10.85 25.72
CA TYR A 208 -0.92 10.52 25.45
C TYR A 208 -0.63 10.64 23.96
N ALA A 209 0.49 11.27 23.63
CA ALA A 209 1.06 11.29 22.28
C ALA A 209 2.43 10.60 22.31
N TYR A 210 2.81 10.01 21.18
CA TYR A 210 4.03 9.24 21.04
C TYR A 210 4.92 9.88 19.98
N VAL A 211 6.20 9.98 20.29
CA VAL A 211 7.24 10.35 19.32
C VAL A 211 8.23 9.21 19.27
N VAL A 212 8.41 8.60 18.11
CA VAL A 212 9.33 7.49 17.91
C VAL A 212 10.54 7.98 17.13
N THR A 213 11.71 7.67 17.70
CA THR A 213 13.01 7.96 17.10
C THR A 213 13.72 6.65 16.80
N GLN A 214 14.38 6.58 15.65
CA GLN A 214 15.23 5.48 15.24
C GLN A 214 16.58 6.01 14.82
N THR A 215 17.63 5.24 15.06
CA THR A 215 18.96 5.56 14.53
C THR A 215 19.03 5.01 13.12
N ILE A 216 19.07 5.90 12.13
CA ILE A 216 19.18 5.60 10.70
C ILE A 216 20.58 6.05 10.25
N GLY A 217 21.44 5.11 9.87
CA GLY A 217 22.87 5.38 9.69
C GLY A 217 23.50 5.86 11.00
N THR A 218 24.15 7.03 10.98
CA THR A 218 24.76 7.65 12.17
C THR A 218 23.83 8.66 12.88
N THR A 219 22.63 8.90 12.35
CA THR A 219 21.75 9.98 12.80
C THR A 219 20.48 9.44 13.46
N THR A 220 20.16 9.95 14.66
CA THR A 220 18.86 9.69 15.28
C THR A 220 17.79 10.56 14.60
N THR A 221 16.88 9.89 13.91
CA THR A 221 15.81 10.51 13.11
C THR A 221 14.45 10.24 13.76
N THR A 222 13.59 11.26 13.78
CA THR A 222 12.19 11.09 14.20
C THR A 222 11.41 10.51 13.03
N ILE A 223 11.00 9.25 13.19
CA ILE A 223 10.26 8.53 12.16
C ILE A 223 8.74 8.56 12.37
N TYR A 224 8.29 8.90 13.58
CA TYR A 224 6.88 9.08 13.89
C TYR A 224 6.76 10.20 14.92
N ASP A 225 6.02 11.26 14.58
CA ASP A 225 5.75 12.38 15.47
C ASP A 225 4.25 12.59 15.65
N GLY A 226 3.65 11.75 16.51
CA GLY A 226 2.25 11.90 16.90
C GLY A 226 1.96 13.20 17.65
N LEU A 227 2.97 13.83 18.27
CA LEU A 227 2.80 15.10 18.96
C LEU A 227 2.57 16.24 17.95
N ALA A 228 3.39 16.30 16.90
CA ALA A 228 3.26 17.26 15.82
C ALA A 228 2.03 17.00 14.95
N ALA A 229 1.70 15.73 14.68
CA ALA A 229 0.53 15.33 13.89
C ALA A 229 -0.80 15.47 14.65
N GLY A 230 -0.78 15.63 15.98
CA GLY A 230 -1.99 15.71 16.79
C GLY A 230 -2.66 14.35 17.04
N ALA A 231 -1.90 13.25 16.95
CA ALA A 231 -2.35 11.90 17.24
C ALA A 231 -2.28 11.62 18.76
N TRP A 232 -3.43 11.79 19.43
CA TRP A 232 -3.57 11.64 20.88
C TRP A 232 -4.44 10.42 21.24
N PHE A 233 -3.98 9.65 22.21
CA PHE A 233 -4.58 8.39 22.65
C PHE A 233 -5.02 8.47 24.12
N ALA A 234 -6.06 7.72 24.49
CA ALA A 234 -6.54 7.66 25.87
C ALA A 234 -5.64 6.76 26.75
N ALA A 235 -5.82 6.89 28.07
CA ALA A 235 -5.19 6.00 29.02
C ALA A 235 -5.71 4.56 28.85
N GLY A 236 -4.81 3.60 28.64
CA GLY A 236 -5.17 2.18 28.45
C GLY A 236 -5.27 1.73 27.00
N ASP A 237 -5.22 2.66 26.04
CA ASP A 237 -5.17 2.33 24.62
C ASP A 237 -3.92 1.50 24.27
N GLN A 238 -4.07 0.64 23.26
CA GLN A 238 -2.99 -0.11 22.64
C GLN A 238 -2.80 0.39 21.20
N PRO A 239 -2.16 1.56 21.04
CA PRO A 239 -2.03 2.17 19.72
C PRO A 239 -1.05 1.39 18.86
N VAL A 240 -1.44 1.15 17.61
CA VAL A 240 -0.53 0.70 16.55
C VAL A 240 0.04 1.95 15.88
N LEU A 241 1.29 2.26 16.17
CA LEU A 241 1.95 3.47 15.66
C LEU A 241 2.39 3.23 14.22
N THR A 242 1.62 3.72 13.26
CA THR A 242 1.94 3.57 11.84
C THR A 242 2.75 4.76 11.35
N SER A 243 3.94 4.51 10.80
CA SER A 243 4.80 5.54 10.23
C SER A 243 4.75 5.53 8.72
N TYR A 244 4.75 6.73 8.15
CA TYR A 244 4.86 7.01 6.73
C TYR A 244 6.27 7.49 6.35
N HIS A 245 7.22 7.56 7.31
CA HIS A 245 8.58 8.01 7.05
C HIS A 245 9.34 6.97 6.21
N PRO A 246 10.05 7.35 5.12
CA PRO A 246 10.53 6.38 4.13
C PRO A 246 11.67 5.52 4.69
N GLY A 247 12.44 6.04 5.64
CA GLY A 247 13.48 5.30 6.36
C GLY A 247 13.01 4.56 7.62
N ALA A 248 11.71 4.50 7.93
CA ALA A 248 11.22 3.85 9.14
C ALA A 248 11.38 2.33 9.09
N TYR A 249 11.83 1.72 10.20
CA TYR A 249 11.77 0.27 10.38
C TYR A 249 10.34 -0.15 10.78
N GLY A 250 9.67 -0.86 9.87
CA GLY A 250 8.35 -1.43 10.08
C GLY A 250 8.37 -2.81 10.74
N CYS A 251 7.26 -3.21 11.33
CA CYS A 251 7.00 -4.56 11.77
C CYS A 251 6.83 -5.46 10.55
N VAL A 252 7.56 -6.56 10.54
CA VAL A 252 7.65 -7.47 9.39
C VAL A 252 6.42 -8.39 9.38
N GLN A 253 5.63 -8.37 8.30
CA GLN A 253 4.69 -9.44 7.91
C GLN A 253 5.33 -10.27 6.80
N THR A 254 6.47 -10.91 7.06
CA THR A 254 7.02 -11.88 6.10
C THR A 254 7.01 -13.25 6.72
N GLY A 255 6.09 -14.07 6.21
CA GLY A 255 6.00 -15.51 6.46
C GLY A 255 5.53 -15.84 7.86
N ASP A 256 4.23 -16.05 8.02
CA ASP A 256 3.73 -16.79 9.17
C ASP A 256 4.41 -18.18 9.19
N ASP A 257 4.85 -18.60 10.37
CA ASP A 257 5.42 -19.92 10.66
C ASP A 257 4.36 -21.03 10.48
N GLU A 258 3.74 -21.15 9.30
CA GLU A 258 2.75 -22.17 8.97
C GLU A 258 3.34 -23.60 8.86
N GLY A 259 4.59 -23.78 9.27
CA GLY A 259 5.26 -25.08 9.35
C GLY A 259 5.67 -25.72 8.02
N ASN A 260 5.17 -25.23 6.88
CA ASN A 260 5.49 -25.75 5.55
C ASN A 260 6.40 -24.79 4.76
N ALA A 261 7.31 -25.32 3.94
CA ALA A 261 8.14 -24.51 3.05
C ALA A 261 7.33 -24.07 1.82
N TYR A 262 7.23 -22.75 1.62
CA TYR A 262 6.56 -22.16 0.47
C TYR A 262 7.22 -20.86 -0.01
N VAL A 263 6.88 -20.49 -1.25
CA VAL A 263 7.09 -19.16 -1.82
C VAL A 263 5.85 -18.71 -2.59
N PHE A 264 5.50 -17.44 -2.49
CA PHE A 264 4.45 -16.82 -3.30
C PHE A 264 4.73 -15.35 -3.59
N LEU A 265 4.10 -14.81 -4.63
CA LEU A 265 4.14 -13.38 -4.94
C LEU A 265 3.22 -12.68 -3.94
N ASP A 266 3.73 -11.71 -3.20
CA ASP A 266 2.99 -10.99 -2.17
C ASP A 266 2.50 -9.64 -2.69
N LEU A 267 3.42 -8.82 -3.22
CA LEU A 267 3.10 -7.48 -3.72
C LEU A 267 3.60 -7.23 -5.14
N ILE A 268 2.83 -6.43 -5.87
CA ILE A 268 3.14 -5.84 -7.17
C ILE A 268 3.15 -4.31 -6.97
N GLY A 269 4.35 -3.77 -6.78
CA GLY A 269 4.55 -2.47 -6.14
C GLY A 269 3.96 -2.49 -4.75
N ASP A 270 2.96 -1.65 -4.52
CA ASP A 270 2.19 -1.61 -3.26
C ASP A 270 0.83 -2.33 -3.36
N THR A 271 0.53 -2.98 -4.48
CA THR A 271 -0.74 -3.71 -4.67
C THR A 271 -0.55 -5.16 -4.25
N GLU A 272 -1.40 -5.65 -3.37
CA GLU A 272 -1.43 -7.07 -2.99
C GLU A 272 -1.72 -7.93 -4.22
N SER A 273 -0.95 -9.00 -4.39
CA SER A 273 -1.03 -9.86 -5.56
C SER A 273 -2.34 -10.63 -5.67
N HIS A 274 -3.18 -10.67 -4.62
CA HIS A 274 -4.53 -11.21 -4.70
C HIS A 274 -5.41 -10.41 -5.68
N GLU A 275 -5.07 -9.13 -5.89
CA GLU A 275 -5.75 -8.26 -6.84
C GLU A 275 -5.36 -8.57 -8.28
N LEU A 276 -4.33 -9.40 -8.53
CA LEU A 276 -3.90 -9.79 -9.88
C LEU A 276 -4.68 -11.00 -10.37
N THR A 277 -5.41 -10.89 -11.48
CA THR A 277 -6.04 -12.09 -12.09
C THR A 277 -5.05 -12.86 -12.94
N THR A 278 -4.71 -14.07 -12.51
CA THR A 278 -3.89 -15.01 -13.29
C THR A 278 -4.68 -16.28 -13.58
N PRO A 279 -4.80 -16.73 -14.85
CA PRO A 279 -5.43 -18.01 -15.17
C PRO A 279 -4.75 -19.19 -14.46
N ALA A 280 -5.40 -20.37 -14.44
CA ALA A 280 -4.79 -21.55 -13.82
C ALA A 280 -3.44 -21.91 -14.47
N ALA A 281 -2.40 -22.17 -13.68
CA ALA A 281 -1.15 -22.70 -14.22
C ALA A 281 -1.42 -24.07 -14.89
N MET A 282 -0.86 -24.29 -16.08
CA MET A 282 -1.03 -25.53 -16.85
C MET A 282 0.30 -26.30 -16.97
N GLU A 283 1.42 -25.59 -16.99
CA GLU A 283 2.78 -26.13 -16.85
C GLU A 283 3.65 -25.13 -16.07
N TRP A 284 4.95 -25.39 -15.98
CA TRP A 284 5.89 -24.50 -15.29
C TRP A 284 6.00 -23.12 -15.95
N ASP A 285 5.78 -23.01 -17.27
CA ASP A 285 5.97 -21.79 -18.07
C ASP A 285 4.72 -21.24 -18.74
N ARG A 286 3.53 -21.79 -18.45
CA ARG A 286 2.29 -21.40 -19.14
C ARG A 286 1.08 -21.48 -18.24
N VAL A 287 0.05 -20.74 -18.62
CA VAL A 287 -1.24 -20.70 -17.93
C VAL A 287 -2.35 -21.14 -18.89
N ALA A 288 -3.54 -21.37 -18.34
CA ALA A 288 -4.75 -21.61 -19.11
C ALA A 288 -5.08 -20.39 -20.00
N PRO A 289 -5.89 -20.58 -21.07
CA PRO A 289 -6.20 -19.49 -21.99
C PRO A 289 -6.70 -18.23 -21.27
N PRO A 290 -6.10 -17.06 -21.51
CA PRO A 290 -6.49 -15.79 -20.89
C PRO A 290 -7.94 -15.40 -21.22
N THR A 291 -8.62 -14.83 -20.24
CA THR A 291 -9.89 -14.10 -20.41
C THR A 291 -9.64 -12.60 -20.53
N ALA A 292 -10.69 -11.81 -20.79
CA ALA A 292 -10.59 -10.35 -20.92
C ALA A 292 -10.04 -9.62 -19.67
N THR A 293 -10.16 -10.22 -18.48
CA THR A 293 -9.65 -9.64 -17.23
C THR A 293 -8.29 -10.19 -16.81
N SER A 294 -7.76 -11.15 -17.57
CA SER A 294 -6.56 -11.86 -17.15
C SER A 294 -5.31 -11.01 -17.35
N GLY A 295 -4.41 -11.03 -16.37
CA GLY A 295 -3.22 -10.19 -16.29
C GLY A 295 -3.45 -8.81 -15.70
N LEU A 296 -4.70 -8.45 -15.39
CA LEU A 296 -5.06 -7.13 -14.86
C LEU A 296 -5.20 -7.15 -13.35
N LEU A 297 -5.01 -5.98 -12.74
CA LEU A 297 -5.28 -5.73 -11.33
C LEU A 297 -6.75 -5.34 -11.09
N PHE A 298 -7.26 -5.64 -9.89
CA PHE A 298 -8.61 -5.36 -9.38
C PHE A 298 -9.74 -5.90 -10.28
N PRO A 299 -9.91 -7.23 -10.34
CA PRO A 299 -10.69 -7.89 -11.38
C PRO A 299 -12.20 -7.83 -11.20
N THR A 300 -12.68 -7.33 -10.07
CA THR A 300 -14.10 -7.31 -9.73
C THR A 300 -14.85 -6.39 -10.71
N PRO A 301 -15.68 -6.91 -11.63
CA PRO A 301 -16.44 -6.08 -12.53
C PRO A 301 -17.64 -5.52 -11.75
N GLY A 302 -17.65 -4.21 -11.54
CA GLY A 302 -18.76 -3.49 -10.92
C GLY A 302 -18.70 -2.02 -11.29
N PRO A 303 -19.71 -1.21 -10.96
CA PRO A 303 -19.66 0.25 -11.15
C PRO A 303 -18.52 0.92 -10.36
N GLN A 304 -17.85 0.18 -9.46
CA GLN A 304 -16.62 0.55 -8.75
C GLN A 304 -15.46 -0.42 -8.99
N GLY A 305 -15.57 -1.31 -9.98
CA GLY A 305 -14.50 -2.20 -10.43
C GLY A 305 -13.43 -1.46 -11.21
N HIS A 306 -12.16 -1.82 -11.04
CA HIS A 306 -11.03 -1.05 -11.57
C HIS A 306 -10.02 -1.92 -12.30
N LEU A 307 -10.38 -2.46 -13.47
CA LEU A 307 -9.43 -3.20 -14.30
C LEU A 307 -8.26 -2.29 -14.66
N ARG A 308 -7.07 -2.64 -14.17
CA ARG A 308 -5.86 -1.83 -14.37
C ARG A 308 -4.75 -2.66 -14.98
N ASN A 309 -4.21 -2.15 -16.09
CA ASN A 309 -2.96 -2.63 -16.68
C ASN A 309 -1.75 -2.05 -15.94
N LEU A 310 -0.63 -2.76 -16.04
CA LEU A 310 0.65 -2.33 -15.50
C LEU A 310 1.45 -1.53 -16.53
N GLY A 311 2.53 -0.86 -16.11
CA GLY A 311 3.39 -0.12 -17.05
C GLY A 311 4.52 0.62 -16.34
N GLY A 312 5.57 0.96 -17.10
CA GLY A 312 6.78 1.60 -16.60
C GLY A 312 7.66 0.66 -15.75
N GLY A 313 7.79 0.97 -14.45
CA GLY A 313 8.55 0.16 -13.50
C GLY A 313 7.62 -0.68 -12.63
N VAL A 314 7.75 -2.00 -12.67
CA VAL A 314 6.97 -2.93 -11.86
C VAL A 314 7.87 -3.57 -10.81
N GLU A 315 7.69 -3.18 -9.55
CA GLU A 315 8.35 -3.81 -8.42
C GLU A 315 7.62 -5.10 -8.04
N LEU A 316 8.35 -6.19 -7.79
CA LEU A 316 7.79 -7.46 -7.34
C LEU A 316 8.35 -7.82 -5.97
N THR A 317 7.47 -8.14 -5.03
CA THR A 317 7.85 -8.64 -3.71
C THR A 317 7.31 -10.04 -3.51
N PHE A 318 8.19 -10.97 -3.17
CA PHE A 318 7.82 -12.35 -2.86
C PHE A 318 8.03 -12.61 -1.37
N ILE A 319 7.20 -13.48 -0.80
CA ILE A 319 7.44 -14.05 0.52
C ILE A 319 8.12 -15.39 0.34
N PHE A 320 9.31 -15.52 0.92
CA PHE A 320 10.03 -16.78 1.07
C PHE A 320 9.92 -17.23 2.52
N SER A 321 9.22 -18.33 2.77
CA SER A 321 9.14 -18.91 4.12
C SER A 321 10.53 -19.33 4.63
N LEU A 322 10.76 -19.22 5.94
CA LEU A 322 12.01 -19.64 6.56
C LEU A 322 12.28 -21.14 6.36
N ALA A 323 11.23 -21.97 6.30
CA ALA A 323 11.35 -23.41 6.10
C ALA A 323 12.01 -23.80 4.77
N LEU A 324 12.09 -22.90 3.76
CA LEU A 324 12.87 -23.14 2.54
C LEU A 324 14.38 -23.28 2.80
N ARG A 325 14.89 -22.69 3.88
CA ARG A 325 16.30 -22.81 4.31
C ARG A 325 16.59 -24.15 4.98
N ASP A 326 15.57 -24.78 5.59
CA ASP A 326 15.71 -26.02 6.36
C ASP A 326 15.46 -27.29 5.54
N MET A 327 15.20 -27.16 4.24
CA MET A 327 15.03 -28.29 3.32
C MET A 327 16.33 -29.11 3.16
N PRO A 328 16.24 -30.40 2.76
CA PRO A 328 17.42 -31.23 2.47
C PRO A 328 18.40 -30.60 1.46
N ALA A 329 17.89 -29.93 0.43
CA ALA A 329 18.65 -28.97 -0.36
C ALA A 329 18.07 -27.56 -0.11
N PRO A 330 18.71 -26.73 0.71
CA PRO A 330 18.23 -25.39 1.04
C PRO A 330 18.09 -24.52 -0.21
N ALA A 331 16.97 -23.81 -0.33
CA ALA A 331 16.85 -22.78 -1.36
C ALA A 331 17.77 -21.61 -0.99
N GLN A 332 18.67 -21.24 -1.88
CA GLN A 332 19.63 -20.16 -1.66
C GLN A 332 19.40 -19.01 -2.64
N TYR A 333 18.98 -19.32 -3.86
CA TYR A 333 18.77 -18.34 -4.91
C TYR A 333 17.40 -18.50 -5.56
N TYR A 334 16.92 -17.42 -6.16
CA TYR A 334 15.77 -17.40 -7.05
C TYR A 334 16.14 -16.74 -8.37
N ARG A 335 15.34 -16.97 -9.41
CA ARG A 335 15.47 -16.31 -10.71
C ARG A 335 14.09 -15.88 -11.18
N ILE A 336 14.03 -14.69 -11.76
CA ILE A 336 12.81 -14.16 -12.37
C ILE A 336 13.04 -14.06 -13.88
N SER A 337 12.05 -14.52 -14.63
CA SER A 337 12.05 -14.43 -16.08
C SER A 337 10.71 -13.92 -16.60
N VAL A 338 10.77 -13.30 -17.77
CA VAL A 338 9.64 -12.68 -18.46
C VAL A 338 9.59 -13.20 -19.88
N THR A 339 8.41 -13.64 -20.33
CA THR A 339 8.16 -14.04 -21.72
C THR A 339 6.78 -13.54 -22.16
N ARG A 340 6.58 -13.25 -23.45
CA ARG A 340 5.24 -12.88 -23.95
C ARG A 340 4.30 -14.09 -23.89
N ALA A 341 3.00 -13.85 -23.71
CA ALA A 341 1.97 -14.88 -23.73
C ALA A 341 1.14 -14.78 -25.02
N ASP A 342 0.83 -15.92 -25.65
CA ASP A 342 -0.19 -15.97 -26.72
C ASP A 342 -1.62 -16.03 -26.15
N ALA A 343 -2.61 -16.04 -27.06
CA ALA A 343 -4.02 -16.15 -26.73
C ALA A 343 -4.42 -17.50 -26.09
N SER A 344 -3.52 -18.49 -26.08
CA SER A 344 -3.72 -19.77 -25.39
C SER A 344 -3.01 -19.81 -24.03
N GLY A 345 -2.33 -18.74 -23.63
CA GLY A 345 -1.55 -18.66 -22.39
C GLY A 345 -0.17 -19.29 -22.48
N ASN A 346 0.31 -19.63 -23.68
CA ASN A 346 1.64 -20.20 -23.89
C ASN A 346 2.72 -19.11 -24.05
N PRO A 347 3.97 -19.38 -23.62
CA PRO A 347 5.07 -18.47 -23.85
C PRO A 347 5.40 -18.36 -25.35
N THR A 348 5.66 -17.14 -25.81
CA THR A 348 6.09 -16.84 -27.17
C THR A 348 7.36 -15.99 -27.18
N GLY A 349 8.21 -16.22 -28.18
CA GLY A 349 9.49 -15.53 -28.30
C GLY A 349 10.55 -16.01 -27.31
N ASN A 350 11.61 -15.22 -27.16
CA ASN A 350 12.70 -15.53 -26.25
C ASN A 350 12.34 -15.17 -24.81
N ARG A 351 12.76 -16.01 -23.88
CA ARG A 351 12.67 -15.72 -22.45
C ARG A 351 13.72 -14.69 -22.05
N HIS A 352 13.26 -13.59 -21.47
CA HIS A 352 14.13 -12.59 -20.87
C HIS A 352 14.35 -12.94 -19.40
N TYR A 353 15.60 -12.94 -18.94
CA TYR A 353 15.94 -13.16 -17.53
C TYR A 353 16.28 -11.83 -16.88
N HIS A 354 15.67 -11.55 -15.72
CA HIS A 354 15.94 -10.33 -14.97
C HIS A 354 17.44 -10.28 -14.62
N SER A 355 18.12 -9.20 -15.01
CA SER A 355 19.57 -9.07 -14.86
C SER A 355 20.01 -7.77 -14.18
N THR A 356 19.07 -7.00 -13.63
CA THR A 356 19.37 -5.73 -12.96
C THR A 356 20.02 -6.01 -11.60
N GLY A 357 21.07 -5.26 -11.25
CA GLY A 357 21.72 -5.37 -9.95
C GLY A 357 20.74 -5.07 -8.81
N LEU A 358 20.64 -5.99 -7.84
CA LEU A 358 19.80 -5.84 -6.66
C LEU A 358 20.68 -5.83 -5.41
N SER A 359 20.50 -4.83 -4.56
CA SER A 359 21.18 -4.75 -3.26
C SER A 359 20.21 -4.28 -2.19
N TRP A 360 20.20 -4.96 -1.06
CA TRP A 360 19.45 -4.55 0.12
C TRP A 360 20.40 -4.08 1.21
N GLN A 361 19.90 -3.34 2.19
CA GLN A 361 20.72 -2.96 3.33
C GLN A 361 20.57 -4.00 4.44
N LYS A 362 21.66 -4.30 5.15
CA LYS A 362 21.68 -5.27 6.25
C LYS A 362 22.46 -4.73 7.44
N ILE A 363 22.00 -5.02 8.65
CA ILE A 363 22.75 -4.71 9.87
C ILE A 363 23.83 -5.77 10.07
N VAL A 364 25.08 -5.32 10.20
CA VAL A 364 26.24 -6.16 10.52
C VAL A 364 26.97 -5.52 11.71
N GLY A 365 26.85 -6.14 12.88
CA GLY A 365 27.38 -5.56 14.12
C GLY A 365 26.65 -4.27 14.50
N ALA A 366 27.37 -3.15 14.52
CA ALA A 366 26.81 -1.81 14.80
C ALA A 366 26.49 -1.01 13.53
N ASP A 367 26.84 -1.52 12.34
CA ASP A 367 26.78 -0.80 11.07
C ASP A 367 25.65 -1.33 10.18
N ILE A 368 25.17 -0.46 9.27
CA ILE A 368 24.28 -0.84 8.17
C ILE A 368 25.10 -0.82 6.89
N VAL A 369 25.20 -1.97 6.22
CA VAL A 369 25.98 -2.14 4.99
C VAL A 369 25.08 -2.57 3.84
N PRO A 370 25.35 -2.12 2.60
CA PRO A 370 24.70 -2.68 1.42
C PRO A 370 25.20 -4.11 1.21
N GLU A 371 24.27 -5.01 0.96
CA GLU A 371 24.51 -6.41 0.62
C GLU A 371 23.98 -6.63 -0.80
N ALA A 372 24.85 -7.09 -1.69
CA ALA A 372 24.44 -7.47 -3.03
C ALA A 372 23.65 -8.77 -2.99
N LEU A 373 22.44 -8.75 -3.53
CA LEU A 373 21.58 -9.92 -3.69
C LEU A 373 21.70 -10.54 -5.08
N GLY A 374 22.25 -9.85 -6.08
CA GLY A 374 22.47 -10.43 -7.40
C GLY A 374 22.57 -9.36 -8.49
N PRO A 375 22.72 -9.76 -9.75
CA PRO A 375 22.72 -11.14 -10.23
C PRO A 375 24.03 -11.89 -9.93
N PHE A 376 23.92 -13.19 -9.66
CA PHE A 376 25.02 -14.13 -9.49
C PHE A 376 25.01 -15.20 -10.59
N THR A 377 26.18 -15.82 -10.80
CA THR A 377 26.34 -17.03 -11.61
C THR A 377 26.77 -18.18 -10.72
N VAL A 378 25.97 -19.25 -10.65
CA VAL A 378 26.22 -20.41 -9.78
C VAL A 378 25.93 -21.69 -10.56
N GLY A 379 26.85 -22.66 -10.56
CA GLY A 379 26.61 -23.94 -11.23
C GLY A 379 26.40 -23.88 -12.75
N GLY A 380 26.78 -22.77 -13.40
CA GLY A 380 26.50 -22.51 -14.82
C GLY A 380 25.16 -21.82 -15.08
N GLU A 381 24.32 -21.65 -14.06
CA GLU A 381 23.10 -20.85 -14.11
C GLU A 381 23.43 -19.37 -13.89
N ASN A 382 22.88 -18.50 -14.72
CA ASN A 382 23.05 -17.04 -14.64
C ASN A 382 21.79 -16.37 -14.09
N ASN A 383 21.92 -15.08 -13.74
CA ASN A 383 20.82 -14.21 -13.32
C ASN A 383 20.14 -14.70 -12.03
N LEU A 384 20.93 -15.25 -11.11
CA LEU A 384 20.45 -15.74 -9.83
C LEU A 384 20.51 -14.65 -8.76
N TYR A 385 19.48 -14.58 -7.93
CA TYR A 385 19.39 -13.62 -6.83
C TYR A 385 19.29 -14.37 -5.51
N ARG A 386 20.11 -14.00 -4.54
CA ARG A 386 20.11 -14.58 -3.20
C ARG A 386 18.78 -14.27 -2.53
N ILE A 387 18.17 -15.30 -1.94
CA ILE A 387 16.94 -15.16 -1.15
C ILE A 387 17.25 -14.39 0.14
N PRO A 388 16.62 -13.22 0.37
CA PRO A 388 16.81 -12.44 1.58
C PRO A 388 15.85 -12.92 2.68
N TYR A 389 16.23 -13.98 3.37
CA TYR A 389 15.41 -14.57 4.45
C TYR A 389 15.12 -13.58 5.58
N SER A 390 13.91 -13.66 6.13
CA SER A 390 13.36 -12.70 7.09
C SER A 390 14.02 -12.71 8.47
N ASP A 391 14.74 -13.78 8.80
CA ASP A 391 15.52 -13.94 10.02
C ASP A 391 16.84 -13.15 10.00
N GLU A 392 17.24 -12.65 8.83
CA GLU A 392 18.38 -11.76 8.69
C GLU A 392 17.98 -10.30 8.95
N ALA A 393 18.94 -9.51 9.44
CA ALA A 393 18.69 -8.14 9.86
C ALA A 393 18.62 -7.13 8.69
N TRP A 394 17.74 -7.37 7.72
CA TRP A 394 17.51 -6.48 6.58
C TRP A 394 16.89 -5.13 7.02
N VAL A 395 17.35 -4.04 6.41
CA VAL A 395 16.92 -2.66 6.67
C VAL A 395 16.76 -1.89 5.35
N GLY A 396 16.22 -0.67 5.42
CA GLY A 396 15.97 0.17 4.25
C GLY A 396 14.58 -0.03 3.62
N SER A 397 14.20 0.94 2.77
CA SER A 397 12.91 1.02 2.06
C SER A 397 12.85 0.17 0.79
N VAL A 398 13.99 -0.13 0.18
CA VAL A 398 14.09 -0.96 -1.02
C VAL A 398 14.08 -2.42 -0.60
N ARG A 399 12.92 -3.07 -0.77
CA ARG A 399 12.72 -4.50 -0.43
C ARG A 399 11.98 -5.29 -1.52
N TYR A 400 11.97 -4.78 -2.74
CA TYR A 400 11.52 -5.58 -3.87
C TYR A 400 12.59 -6.62 -4.24
N HIS A 401 12.15 -7.71 -4.82
CA HIS A 401 12.96 -8.82 -5.31
C HIS A 401 13.25 -8.70 -6.81
N ALA A 402 12.41 -7.97 -7.55
CA ALA A 402 12.73 -7.51 -8.89
C ALA A 402 12.10 -6.15 -9.16
N LEU A 403 12.79 -5.34 -9.96
CA LEU A 403 12.22 -4.16 -10.61
C LEU A 403 12.22 -4.43 -12.12
N LEU A 404 11.05 -4.79 -12.64
CA LEU A 404 10.87 -5.01 -14.08
C LEU A 404 10.66 -3.66 -14.76
N ASN A 405 11.53 -3.32 -15.70
CA ASN A 405 11.30 -2.19 -16.61
C ASN A 405 10.48 -2.70 -17.80
N THR A 406 9.18 -2.44 -17.81
CA THR A 406 8.30 -2.88 -18.91
C THR A 406 8.59 -2.09 -20.19
N LEU A 407 9.36 -1.00 -20.16
CA LEU A 407 9.82 -0.29 -21.35
C LEU A 407 11.08 -0.92 -21.97
N ASP A 408 11.67 -1.95 -21.36
CA ASP A 408 12.84 -2.63 -21.92
C ASP A 408 12.46 -3.29 -23.28
N PRO A 409 13.12 -2.93 -24.40
CA PRO A 409 12.85 -3.52 -25.71
C PRO A 409 13.06 -5.04 -25.75
N ALA A 410 13.89 -5.59 -24.86
CA ALA A 410 14.08 -7.04 -24.75
C ALA A 410 12.85 -7.76 -24.18
N ILE A 411 11.96 -7.02 -23.52
CA ILE A 411 10.71 -7.52 -22.92
C ILE A 411 9.51 -7.12 -23.81
N SER A 412 9.37 -5.83 -24.11
CA SER A 412 8.21 -5.26 -24.80
C SER A 412 8.36 -5.12 -26.32
N GLY A 413 9.47 -5.60 -26.89
CA GLY A 413 9.73 -5.56 -28.32
C GLY A 413 10.20 -4.19 -28.84
N PRO A 414 10.41 -4.04 -30.15
CA PRO A 414 10.94 -2.80 -30.72
C PRO A 414 9.99 -1.62 -30.48
N THR A 415 10.54 -0.54 -29.95
CA THR A 415 9.87 0.73 -29.67
C THR A 415 10.09 1.70 -30.84
N ASP A 416 9.14 1.83 -31.76
CA ASP A 416 9.00 3.09 -32.49
C ASP A 416 8.05 4.00 -31.69
N ALA A 417 8.40 5.28 -31.56
CA ALA A 417 7.70 6.23 -30.69
C ALA A 417 6.20 6.42 -31.04
N ASP A 418 5.78 6.04 -32.25
CA ASP A 418 4.40 6.10 -32.74
C ASP A 418 3.70 4.72 -32.82
N THR A 419 4.40 3.62 -32.53
CA THR A 419 3.84 2.25 -32.57
C THR A 419 4.06 1.53 -31.25
N ILE A 420 3.77 2.20 -30.14
CA ILE A 420 3.75 1.51 -28.85
C ILE A 420 2.70 0.40 -28.92
N THR A 421 3.15 -0.83 -28.72
CA THR A 421 2.33 -2.04 -28.79
C THR A 421 1.12 -1.92 -27.86
N PRO A 422 -0.07 -2.37 -28.28
CA PRO A 422 -1.25 -2.46 -27.42
C PRO A 422 -0.95 -3.24 -26.13
N ALA A 423 -1.86 -3.19 -25.16
CA ALA A 423 -1.79 -4.02 -23.96
C ALA A 423 -1.47 -5.48 -24.33
N GLU A 424 -0.35 -5.99 -23.82
CA GLU A 424 0.16 -7.33 -24.12
C GLU A 424 0.31 -8.16 -22.84
N ASN A 425 -0.08 -9.43 -22.93
CA ASN A 425 0.07 -10.37 -21.82
C ASN A 425 1.48 -10.95 -21.79
N HIS A 426 2.01 -11.04 -20.59
CA HIS A 426 3.36 -11.52 -20.29
C HIS A 426 3.30 -12.52 -19.14
N LEU A 427 4.12 -13.55 -19.23
CA LEU A 427 4.32 -14.56 -18.20
C LEU A 427 5.56 -14.19 -17.40
N VAL A 428 5.36 -13.92 -16.11
CA VAL A 428 6.42 -13.69 -15.14
C VAL A 428 6.59 -14.97 -14.33
N THR A 429 7.74 -15.61 -14.49
CA THR A 429 8.04 -16.92 -13.88
C THR A 429 9.15 -16.77 -12.84
N LEU A 430 8.89 -17.26 -11.63
CA LEU A 430 9.88 -17.41 -10.55
C LEU A 430 10.33 -18.87 -10.42
N GLU A 431 11.65 -19.05 -10.39
CA GLU A 431 12.32 -20.33 -10.19
C GLU A 431 13.18 -20.27 -8.91
N LEU A 432 13.38 -21.41 -8.23
CA LEU A 432 14.26 -21.53 -7.06
C LEU A 432 15.49 -22.39 -7.37
N PHE A 433 16.61 -22.11 -6.70
CA PHE A 433 17.88 -22.81 -6.85
C PHE A 433 18.55 -23.03 -5.50
N ASP A 434 19.28 -24.14 -5.38
CA ASP A 434 20.13 -24.39 -4.23
C ASP A 434 21.47 -23.64 -4.31
N ALA A 435 22.33 -23.83 -3.29
CA ALA A 435 23.63 -23.18 -3.23
C ALA A 435 24.63 -23.63 -4.32
N THR A 436 24.36 -24.75 -5.02
CA THR A 436 25.20 -25.28 -6.09
C THR A 436 24.71 -24.88 -7.48
N GLY A 437 23.55 -24.21 -7.57
CA GLY A 437 22.92 -23.81 -8.82
C GLY A 437 21.99 -24.87 -9.42
N GLN A 438 21.61 -25.90 -8.66
CA GLN A 438 20.62 -26.88 -9.10
C GLN A 438 19.21 -26.30 -8.91
N ARG A 439 18.37 -26.39 -9.94
CA ARG A 439 16.99 -25.87 -9.89
C ARG A 439 16.15 -26.75 -8.98
N LEU A 440 15.43 -26.12 -8.05
CA LEU A 440 14.55 -26.79 -7.11
C LEU A 440 13.13 -26.84 -7.67
N ARG A 441 12.49 -28.01 -7.57
CA ARG A 441 11.07 -28.20 -7.90
C ARG A 441 10.32 -28.81 -6.72
N PRO A 442 9.03 -28.50 -6.53
CA PRO A 442 8.19 -29.15 -5.53
C PRO A 442 8.19 -30.67 -5.65
N LEU A 443 8.06 -31.37 -4.53
CA LEU A 443 7.88 -32.82 -4.53
C LEU A 443 6.60 -33.18 -5.28
N GLY A 444 6.69 -34.08 -6.25
CA GLY A 444 5.57 -34.48 -7.10
C GLY A 444 5.35 -33.60 -8.34
N ALA A 445 5.96 -32.42 -8.44
CA ALA A 445 5.93 -31.62 -9.66
C ALA A 445 6.74 -32.30 -10.78
N PRO A 446 6.25 -32.34 -12.04
CA PRO A 446 7.02 -32.86 -13.16
C PRO A 446 8.29 -32.01 -13.39
N PRO A 447 9.39 -32.60 -13.92
CA PRO A 447 10.55 -31.81 -14.35
C PRO A 447 10.15 -30.78 -15.40
N SER A 448 10.79 -29.60 -15.39
CA SER A 448 10.44 -28.53 -16.34
C SER A 448 10.94 -28.82 -17.77
N GLY A 449 11.90 -29.73 -17.92
CA GLY A 449 12.54 -30.04 -19.20
C GLY A 449 13.54 -28.98 -19.68
N GLN A 450 13.73 -27.91 -18.91
CA GLN A 450 14.78 -26.93 -19.15
C GLN A 450 16.18 -27.55 -18.95
N PRO A 451 17.22 -27.00 -19.61
CA PRO A 451 18.61 -27.33 -19.31
C PRO A 451 18.94 -27.13 -17.83
N GLY A 452 19.98 -27.84 -17.39
CA GLY A 452 20.45 -27.84 -16.01
C GLY A 452 19.95 -29.06 -15.22
N THR A 453 20.40 -29.17 -13.97
CA THR A 453 19.97 -30.24 -13.07
C THR A 453 18.77 -29.78 -12.24
N GLU A 454 17.76 -30.64 -12.11
CA GLU A 454 16.57 -30.38 -11.30
C GLU A 454 16.44 -31.37 -10.15
N ILE A 455 16.14 -30.86 -8.96
CA ILE A 455 15.99 -31.65 -7.74
C ILE A 455 14.63 -31.40 -7.11
N ALA A 456 13.93 -32.48 -6.77
CA ALA A 456 12.67 -32.41 -6.04
C ALA A 456 12.93 -32.15 -4.55
N GLN A 457 12.24 -31.16 -3.96
CA GLN A 457 12.35 -30.79 -2.55
C GLN A 457 10.95 -30.60 -1.92
N PRO A 458 10.80 -30.76 -0.59
CA PRO A 458 9.51 -30.68 0.10
C PRO A 458 9.09 -29.22 0.33
N PHE A 459 8.75 -28.49 -0.74
CA PHE A 459 8.15 -27.16 -0.69
C PHE A 459 7.00 -27.01 -1.68
N GLN A 460 6.27 -25.91 -1.57
CA GLN A 460 5.16 -25.54 -2.45
C GLN A 460 5.41 -24.18 -3.09
N PHE A 461 5.09 -24.05 -4.37
CA PHE A 461 4.74 -22.75 -4.93
C PHE A 461 3.29 -22.46 -4.59
N ARG A 462 2.99 -21.27 -4.09
CA ARG A 462 1.63 -20.86 -3.75
C ARG A 462 1.22 -19.63 -4.55
N ARG A 463 -0.08 -19.46 -4.73
CA ARG A 463 -0.73 -18.26 -5.28
C ARG A 463 -2.04 -18.01 -4.56
N TRP A 464 -2.56 -16.79 -4.58
CA TRP A 464 -3.88 -16.50 -4.01
C TRP A 464 -4.99 -17.32 -4.68
N PHE A 465 -5.93 -17.80 -3.87
CA PHE A 465 -7.11 -18.51 -4.34
C PHE A 465 -8.10 -17.50 -4.93
N GLN A 466 -8.50 -17.72 -6.19
CA GLN A 466 -9.44 -16.85 -6.90
C GLN A 466 -10.66 -17.65 -7.37
N PRO A 467 -11.62 -17.99 -6.48
CA PRO A 467 -12.85 -18.63 -6.89
C PRO A 467 -13.77 -17.58 -7.52
N GLY A 468 -13.94 -17.62 -8.85
CA GLY A 468 -15.04 -16.92 -9.54
C GLY A 468 -15.15 -15.41 -9.27
N GLY A 469 -14.03 -14.73 -9.02
CA GLY A 469 -14.00 -13.28 -8.80
C GLY A 469 -14.32 -12.81 -7.37
N SER A 470 -14.33 -13.70 -6.36
CA SER A 470 -14.36 -13.28 -4.94
C SER A 470 -12.98 -13.48 -4.30
N VAL A 471 -12.46 -12.40 -3.72
CA VAL A 471 -11.21 -12.35 -2.95
C VAL A 471 -11.37 -13.21 -1.70
N GLY A 472 -10.52 -14.23 -1.54
CA GLY A 472 -10.42 -15.00 -0.31
C GLY A 472 -8.99 -14.92 0.23
N ASP A 473 -8.85 -14.97 1.56
CA ASP A 473 -7.55 -14.92 2.28
C ASP A 473 -6.77 -16.25 2.21
N ASP A 474 -7.15 -17.17 1.31
CA ASP A 474 -6.55 -18.49 1.17
C ASP A 474 -5.59 -18.53 -0.03
N THR A 475 -4.48 -19.25 0.11
CA THR A 475 -3.56 -19.55 -1.00
C THR A 475 -3.76 -20.99 -1.48
N VAL A 476 -3.49 -21.24 -2.77
CA VAL A 476 -3.50 -22.57 -3.38
C VAL A 476 -2.16 -22.95 -3.94
N ASP A 477 -1.87 -24.25 -3.87
CA ASP A 477 -0.65 -24.85 -4.42
C ASP A 477 -0.62 -24.75 -5.95
N VAL A 478 0.56 -24.44 -6.47
CA VAL A 478 0.91 -24.49 -7.89
C VAL A 478 1.78 -25.72 -8.11
N PRO A 479 1.24 -26.81 -8.69
CA PRO A 479 1.89 -28.13 -8.71
C PRO A 479 2.92 -28.27 -9.85
N TYR A 480 3.74 -27.25 -10.08
CA TYR A 480 4.70 -27.21 -11.19
C TYR A 480 6.09 -26.78 -10.73
N ALA A 481 7.09 -26.93 -11.61
CA ALA A 481 8.49 -26.66 -11.29
C ALA A 481 8.83 -25.16 -11.12
N ALA A 482 7.89 -24.26 -11.37
CA ALA A 482 8.06 -22.82 -11.22
C ALA A 482 6.73 -22.13 -10.90
N LEU A 483 6.79 -20.92 -10.32
CA LEU A 483 5.64 -20.07 -10.05
C LEU A 483 5.45 -19.07 -11.18
N THR A 484 4.45 -19.28 -12.03
CA THR A 484 4.14 -18.42 -13.17
C THR A 484 2.89 -17.60 -12.93
N HIS A 485 3.01 -16.29 -13.11
CA HIS A 485 1.93 -15.32 -13.08
C HIS A 485 1.76 -14.67 -14.45
N MET A 486 0.54 -14.28 -14.79
CA MET A 486 0.30 -13.50 -16.00
C MET A 486 0.09 -12.04 -15.63
N PHE A 487 0.78 -11.17 -16.37
CA PHE A 487 0.78 -9.72 -16.22
C PHE A 487 0.36 -9.12 -17.56
N CYS A 488 -0.58 -8.19 -17.54
CA CYS A 488 -0.93 -7.39 -18.70
C CYS A 488 -0.39 -5.98 -18.46
N TRP A 489 0.55 -5.55 -19.30
CA TRP A 489 1.02 -4.16 -19.27
C TRP A 489 0.81 -3.47 -20.60
N ASP A 490 0.63 -2.16 -20.48
CA ASP A 490 0.46 -1.25 -21.59
C ASP A 490 1.37 -0.05 -21.36
N ASN A 491 2.31 0.13 -22.29
CA ASN A 491 3.30 1.20 -22.21
C ASN A 491 2.92 2.40 -23.06
N ARG A 492 1.72 2.42 -23.66
CA ARG A 492 1.25 3.56 -24.45
C ARG A 492 1.25 4.81 -23.58
N LEU A 493 1.64 5.93 -24.16
CA LEU A 493 1.52 7.21 -23.47
C LEU A 493 0.04 7.54 -23.27
N PRO A 494 -0.36 8.04 -22.09
CA PRO A 494 -1.69 8.58 -21.91
C PRO A 494 -1.97 9.65 -22.97
N VAL A 495 -3.04 9.50 -23.76
CA VAL A 495 -3.48 10.46 -24.76
C VAL A 495 -4.96 10.76 -24.57
N ALA A 496 -5.35 11.99 -24.82
CA ALA A 496 -6.72 12.48 -24.71
C ALA A 496 -6.87 13.61 -25.73
N ASP A 497 -7.25 13.27 -26.96
CA ASP A 497 -7.20 14.21 -28.07
C ASP A 497 -8.38 14.06 -29.03
N ILE A 498 -8.80 15.18 -29.64
CA ILE A 498 -9.76 15.16 -30.75
C ILE A 498 -8.94 14.92 -32.01
N THR A 499 -9.05 13.73 -32.57
CA THR A 499 -8.24 13.33 -33.73
C THR A 499 -8.81 13.84 -35.04
N GLN A 500 -10.14 13.98 -35.13
CA GLN A 500 -10.78 14.55 -36.31
C GLN A 500 -12.19 15.08 -36.03
N LEU A 501 -12.59 16.06 -36.82
CA LEU A 501 -13.96 16.56 -36.90
C LEU A 501 -14.59 16.01 -38.19
N VAL A 502 -15.78 15.41 -38.09
CA VAL A 502 -16.44 14.78 -39.23
C VAL A 502 -17.75 15.49 -39.54
N MET A 503 -17.87 16.03 -40.76
CA MET A 503 -19.12 16.64 -41.25
C MET A 503 -19.69 15.83 -42.40
N ASN A 504 -20.91 15.33 -42.26
CA ASN A 504 -21.59 14.48 -43.26
C ASN A 504 -20.72 13.28 -43.71
N GLY A 505 -19.94 12.70 -42.80
CA GLY A 505 -19.01 11.60 -43.09
C GLY A 505 -17.69 12.02 -43.76
N SER A 506 -17.45 13.32 -43.96
CA SER A 506 -16.17 13.84 -44.45
C SER A 506 -15.29 14.26 -43.27
N PRO A 507 -14.13 13.62 -43.07
CA PRO A 507 -13.21 13.97 -41.99
C PRO A 507 -12.45 15.26 -42.28
N SER A 508 -12.09 15.96 -41.22
CA SER A 508 -11.19 17.10 -41.24
C SER A 508 -10.35 17.15 -39.97
N ASP A 509 -9.04 17.29 -40.17
CA ASP A 509 -7.98 17.31 -39.16
C ASP A 509 -7.39 18.73 -38.94
N GLU A 510 -7.97 19.76 -39.55
CA GLU A 510 -7.50 21.15 -39.40
C GLU A 510 -7.95 21.80 -38.06
N GLU A 511 -7.03 22.53 -37.42
CA GLU A 511 -7.32 23.37 -36.24
C GLU A 511 -8.03 24.68 -36.62
N CYS A 512 -8.92 25.19 -35.75
CA CYS A 512 -9.58 26.50 -35.88
C CYS A 512 -10.44 26.72 -37.15
N GLN A 513 -11.07 25.67 -37.67
CA GLN A 513 -11.91 25.74 -38.88
C GLN A 513 -13.40 26.04 -38.63
N PHE A 514 -14.06 26.62 -39.65
CA PHE A 514 -15.50 26.74 -39.71
C PHE A 514 -16.08 25.66 -40.63
N LEU A 515 -16.91 24.79 -40.05
CA LEU A 515 -17.62 23.75 -40.81
C LEU A 515 -19.04 24.25 -41.14
N GLU A 516 -19.32 24.42 -42.44
CA GLU A 516 -20.61 24.92 -42.94
C GLU A 516 -21.42 23.79 -43.58
N GLY A 517 -22.70 23.69 -43.24
CA GLY A 517 -23.60 22.70 -43.82
C GLY A 517 -25.07 23.07 -43.68
N PRO A 518 -25.96 22.41 -44.44
CA PRO A 518 -27.40 22.60 -44.31
C PRO A 518 -27.88 22.19 -42.90
N PRO A 519 -29.07 22.63 -42.45
CA PRO A 519 -29.57 22.33 -41.10
C PRO A 519 -29.62 20.83 -40.73
N ALA A 520 -29.75 19.96 -41.75
CA ALA A 520 -29.78 18.51 -41.62
C ALA A 520 -28.38 17.85 -41.59
N ALA A 521 -27.31 18.62 -41.67
CA ALA A 521 -25.95 18.09 -41.67
C ALA A 521 -25.65 17.38 -40.34
N THR A 522 -24.98 16.22 -40.43
CA THR A 522 -24.46 15.51 -39.28
C THR A 522 -23.05 16.01 -38.97
N PHE A 523 -22.77 16.19 -37.69
CA PHE A 523 -21.46 16.54 -37.17
C PHE A 523 -21.08 15.51 -36.11
N ALA A 524 -19.88 14.96 -36.22
CA ALA A 524 -19.30 14.08 -35.22
C ALA A 524 -17.91 14.60 -34.86
N VAL A 525 -17.53 14.34 -33.61
CA VAL A 525 -16.18 14.57 -33.10
C VAL A 525 -15.60 13.19 -32.86
N GLU A 526 -14.51 12.87 -33.52
CA GLU A 526 -13.77 11.66 -33.19
C GLU A 526 -12.73 12.03 -32.15
N TYR A 527 -12.80 11.31 -31.04
CA TYR A 527 -12.02 11.60 -29.86
C TYR A 527 -11.32 10.32 -29.44
N ARG A 528 -10.00 10.41 -29.32
CA ARG A 528 -9.15 9.30 -28.90
C ARG A 528 -8.70 9.54 -27.47
N ALA A 529 -9.10 8.65 -26.57
CA ALA A 529 -8.49 8.57 -25.25
C ALA A 529 -7.87 7.21 -24.97
N PHE A 530 -6.68 7.26 -24.40
CA PHE A 530 -6.03 6.15 -23.74
C PHE A 530 -5.47 6.64 -22.40
N VAL A 531 -5.87 6.02 -21.30
CA VAL A 531 -5.25 6.19 -19.98
C VAL A 531 -5.26 4.83 -19.29
N PRO A 532 -4.19 4.44 -18.56
CA PRO A 532 -4.13 3.17 -17.81
C PRO A 532 -5.25 2.95 -16.77
N ASP A 533 -5.95 4.02 -16.37
CA ASP A 533 -7.13 3.98 -15.51
C ASP A 533 -8.34 4.48 -16.32
N GLU A 534 -9.28 3.58 -16.59
CA GLU A 534 -10.51 3.85 -17.35
C GLU A 534 -11.39 4.94 -16.69
N ARG A 535 -11.22 5.21 -15.39
CA ARG A 535 -11.94 6.30 -14.69
C ARG A 535 -11.62 7.68 -15.23
N PHE A 536 -10.44 7.87 -15.82
CA PHE A 536 -10.11 9.14 -16.45
C PHE A 536 -11.16 9.55 -17.50
N GLN A 537 -11.77 8.58 -18.19
CA GLN A 537 -12.80 8.87 -19.19
C GLN A 537 -14.19 9.12 -18.58
N GLN A 538 -14.45 8.75 -17.32
CA GLN A 538 -15.79 8.88 -16.70
C GLN A 538 -16.24 10.33 -16.53
N ASP A 539 -15.29 11.26 -16.37
CA ASP A 539 -15.56 12.69 -16.25
C ASP A 539 -15.22 13.48 -17.54
N HIS A 540 -14.90 12.78 -18.63
CA HIS A 540 -14.65 13.43 -19.92
C HIS A 540 -15.96 13.77 -20.62
N ALA A 541 -16.20 15.07 -20.74
CA ALA A 541 -17.32 15.63 -21.48
C ALA A 541 -16.81 16.43 -22.68
N ILE A 542 -17.32 16.10 -23.86
CA ILE A 542 -17.14 16.92 -25.06
C ILE A 542 -18.33 17.85 -25.14
N SER A 543 -18.08 19.15 -25.04
CA SER A 543 -19.10 20.18 -25.22
C SER A 543 -18.93 20.85 -26.58
N TRP A 544 -20.05 21.13 -27.23
CA TRP A 544 -20.05 21.85 -28.51
C TRP A 544 -21.13 22.93 -28.52
N VAL A 545 -20.90 23.97 -29.33
CA VAL A 545 -21.83 25.09 -29.52
C VAL A 545 -22.06 25.28 -31.02
N ARG A 546 -23.33 25.38 -31.43
CA ARG A 546 -23.69 25.68 -32.82
C ARG A 546 -23.81 27.19 -33.03
N GLY A 547 -22.99 27.74 -33.94
CA GLY A 547 -23.06 29.12 -34.41
C GLY A 547 -22.08 30.09 -33.72
N LEU A 548 -21.93 31.28 -34.30
CA LEU A 548 -20.93 32.30 -33.90
C LEU A 548 -21.30 33.12 -32.65
N ASN A 549 -22.57 33.10 -32.24
CA ASN A 549 -23.05 33.82 -31.06
C ASN A 549 -23.19 32.83 -29.92
N HIS A 550 -22.35 32.93 -28.88
CA HIS A 550 -22.32 32.12 -27.65
C HIS A 550 -23.68 32.11 -26.89
N SER A 551 -24.71 31.50 -27.47
CA SER A 551 -25.99 31.26 -26.83
C SER A 551 -26.01 29.81 -26.34
N PRO A 552 -26.11 29.57 -25.02
CA PRO A 552 -26.23 28.22 -24.44
C PRO A 552 -27.41 27.41 -24.99
N ALA A 553 -28.40 28.09 -25.60
CA ALA A 553 -29.59 27.46 -26.18
C ALA A 553 -29.30 26.63 -27.46
N ASN A 554 -28.11 26.76 -28.06
CA ASN A 554 -27.72 26.08 -29.30
C ASN A 554 -26.53 25.13 -29.12
N GLY A 555 -26.22 24.71 -27.89
CA GLY A 555 -25.13 23.79 -27.57
C GLY A 555 -25.61 22.43 -27.06
N GLY A 556 -24.67 21.50 -26.92
CA GLY A 556 -24.89 20.18 -26.32
C GLY A 556 -23.65 19.69 -25.56
N GLU A 557 -23.87 18.75 -24.64
CA GLU A 557 -22.81 18.04 -23.92
C GLU A 557 -22.97 16.54 -24.25
N GLY A 558 -21.90 15.94 -24.77
CA GLY A 558 -21.80 14.51 -25.00
C GLY A 558 -20.82 13.93 -23.99
N ARG A 559 -21.23 12.86 -23.31
CA ARG A 559 -20.37 12.12 -22.40
C ARG A 559 -19.90 10.86 -23.10
N LEU A 560 -18.62 10.57 -22.98
CA LEU A 560 -18.09 9.31 -23.48
C LEU A 560 -18.64 8.17 -22.62
N PRO A 561 -19.11 7.07 -23.22
CA PRO A 561 -19.46 5.89 -22.46
C PRO A 561 -18.21 5.32 -21.78
N THR A 562 -18.36 4.73 -20.60
CA THR A 562 -17.27 3.97 -19.97
C THR A 562 -16.82 2.86 -20.94
N PRO A 563 -15.52 2.75 -21.27
CA PRO A 563 -15.04 1.64 -22.08
C PRO A 563 -15.44 0.31 -21.43
N LEU A 564 -15.86 -0.65 -22.25
CA LEU A 564 -16.18 -2.01 -21.80
C LEU A 564 -14.96 -2.95 -21.85
N SER A 565 -13.78 -2.44 -22.22
CA SER A 565 -12.56 -3.22 -22.37
C SER A 565 -11.30 -2.35 -22.30
N PRO A 566 -10.25 -2.76 -21.58
CA PRO A 566 -8.97 -2.05 -21.49
C PRO A 566 -8.13 -2.13 -22.78
N ALA A 567 -8.51 -3.01 -23.72
CA ALA A 567 -7.95 -3.02 -25.08
C ALA A 567 -8.57 -1.93 -25.97
N ASN A 568 -9.72 -1.37 -25.58
CA ASN A 568 -10.40 -0.35 -26.36
C ASN A 568 -9.80 1.02 -26.03
N VAL A 569 -9.09 1.56 -27.01
CA VAL A 569 -9.15 3.00 -27.26
C VAL A 569 -10.64 3.36 -27.29
N GLY A 570 -11.09 4.30 -26.47
CA GLY A 570 -12.42 4.88 -26.66
C GLY A 570 -12.40 5.57 -28.03
N GLU A 571 -13.15 5.04 -29.00
CA GLU A 571 -13.48 5.70 -30.27
C GLU A 571 -14.83 6.40 -30.16
#